data_AF-A0A7X8ZMH1-F1
#
_entry.id   AF-A0A7X8ZMH1-F1
#
_cell.length_a   1.000
_cell.length_b   1.000
_cell.length_c   1.000
_cell.angle_alpha   90.00
_cell.angle_beta   90.00
_cell.angle_gamma   90.00
#
_symmetry.space_group_name_H-M   'P 1'
#
loop_
_entity.id
_entity.type
_entity.pdbx_description
1 polymer ?
#
loop_
_entity_poly.entity_id
_entity_poly.type
_entity_poly.pdbx_seq_one_letter_code
_entity_poly.pdbx_strand_id
1 'polypeptide(L)'
;MPVSIVIGVTGHRDLREKDVPLLRDLVRAELQKLKTEYPYSPLIMLNSLAAGADLLCADVAAELGITLKCPLPMGIDEYRLDFDADTVSQFETMIAYAKEVFIAPNAEPLLDETSHDYHYRQAGIYVAAHSHVLLALWDGTTAESDGCGTAEIVDFMIRGDYGGKDYFKAANDGAVIHIMTARQSSDKQLPVTVSLIENEPGSLREVLRTTDTFNRDAAMLTGSSENGNELLPEEFFRDNVKLQCLSELYHKANSLSLRFQKQYLRTISYFSVFGVLLVLSFLLYDVLESDIFLLCYGLLIIIYFLAFMSARKSKAHTYYLQYRVLSEAMRVQFYLSATGSNENIGNSFTWTQKQDSTWVKEAVSATLVGVPDTPEIPIDMIKKYWIDGQYEYHQKALGRNRRKHHINEKAARAMLVCSITMFAIVMVLEFLFKAVIAKPITTMPLPAFFMQHDGQIFTLRGLLKIVLGGVSAITVFLSGYYGKLSLERKSLDHEKMASLYSSAKEQFERGNINSEQLFSELAREEIIENGNWFSYCRENSPSFDI
;
A
#
# COMPACT_ATOMS: atom_id res chain seq x y z
N MET A 1 0.59 -7.23 -15.62
CA MET A 1 0.20 -5.84 -15.95
C MET A 1 0.73 -4.87 -14.87
N PRO A 2 0.99 -3.59 -15.19
CA PRO A 2 1.19 -2.50 -14.22
C PRO A 2 -0.16 -1.88 -13.79
N VAL A 3 -0.18 -1.16 -12.66
CA VAL A 3 -1.32 -0.33 -12.24
C VAL A 3 -1.34 0.96 -13.08
N SER A 4 -2.47 1.27 -13.71
CA SER A 4 -2.61 2.48 -14.52
C SER A 4 -2.82 3.72 -13.66
N ILE A 5 -2.36 4.87 -14.15
CA ILE A 5 -2.78 6.19 -13.64
C ILE A 5 -3.99 6.62 -14.46
N VAL A 6 -5.10 6.87 -13.78
CA VAL A 6 -6.39 7.20 -14.40
C VAL A 6 -6.64 8.70 -14.30
N ILE A 7 -6.86 9.33 -15.45
CA ILE A 7 -7.10 10.75 -15.62
C ILE A 7 -8.55 10.93 -16.08
N GLY A 8 -9.40 11.44 -15.20
CA GLY A 8 -10.77 11.79 -15.54
C GLY A 8 -10.82 13.12 -16.29
N VAL A 9 -11.83 13.32 -17.12
CA VAL A 9 -12.06 14.60 -17.80
C VAL A 9 -13.45 15.12 -17.48
N THR A 10 -13.54 16.42 -17.27
CA THR A 10 -14.80 17.15 -17.27
C THR A 10 -14.56 18.58 -17.75
N GLY A 11 -15.52 19.17 -18.43
CA GLY A 11 -15.42 20.58 -18.80
C GLY A 11 -16.66 21.14 -19.47
N HIS A 12 -16.59 22.44 -19.79
CA HIS A 12 -17.68 23.14 -20.45
C HIS A 12 -17.89 22.65 -21.88
N ARG A 13 -19.17 22.56 -22.27
CA ARG A 13 -19.58 22.17 -23.64
C ARG A 13 -19.38 23.29 -24.66
N ASP A 14 -19.50 24.54 -24.23
CA ASP A 14 -19.45 25.75 -25.06
C ASP A 14 -18.13 26.50 -24.90
N LEU A 15 -17.02 25.90 -25.37
CA LEU A 15 -15.70 26.52 -25.32
C LEU A 15 -15.63 27.79 -26.21
N ARG A 16 -14.89 28.80 -25.75
CA ARG A 16 -14.60 29.98 -26.57
C ARG A 16 -13.64 29.64 -27.70
N GLU A 17 -14.05 29.81 -28.95
CA GLU A 17 -13.24 29.46 -30.14
C GLU A 17 -11.82 30.04 -30.10
N LYS A 18 -11.68 31.29 -29.62
CA LYS A 18 -10.38 31.98 -29.49
C LYS A 18 -9.42 31.33 -28.49
N ASP A 19 -9.95 30.63 -27.47
CA ASP A 19 -9.16 30.02 -26.40
C ASP A 19 -8.81 28.57 -26.73
N VAL A 20 -9.54 27.91 -27.64
CA VAL A 20 -9.37 26.49 -27.99
C VAL A 20 -7.91 26.12 -28.31
N PRO A 21 -7.14 26.88 -29.12
CA PRO A 21 -5.73 26.55 -29.36
C PRO A 21 -4.87 26.56 -28.09
N LEU A 22 -5.08 27.55 -27.22
CA LEU A 22 -4.35 27.67 -25.96
C LEU A 22 -4.75 26.55 -24.98
N LEU A 23 -6.04 26.25 -24.86
CA LEU A 23 -6.54 25.16 -24.03
C LEU A 23 -5.95 23.82 -24.48
N ARG A 24 -5.89 23.58 -25.78
CA ARG A 24 -5.26 22.38 -26.36
C ARG A 24 -3.79 22.25 -25.95
N ASP A 25 -3.03 23.34 -26.05
CA ASP A 25 -1.60 23.34 -25.69
C ASP A 25 -1.40 23.09 -24.19
N LEU A 26 -2.26 23.65 -23.33
CA LEU A 26 -2.21 23.42 -21.88
C LEU A 26 -2.56 21.97 -21.51
N VAL A 27 -3.63 21.43 -22.10
CA VAL A 27 -4.00 20.01 -21.91
C VAL A 27 -2.86 19.11 -22.36
N ARG A 28 -2.26 19.37 -23.53
CA ARG A 28 -1.11 18.60 -24.03
C ARG A 28 0.07 18.67 -23.07
N ALA A 29 0.39 19.86 -22.55
CA ALA A 29 1.51 20.05 -21.62
C ALA A 29 1.32 19.25 -20.32
N GLU A 30 0.13 19.29 -19.72
CA GLU A 30 -0.15 18.56 -18.47
C GLU A 30 -0.14 17.04 -18.67
N LEU A 31 -0.73 16.54 -19.76
CA LEU A 31 -0.69 15.10 -20.08
C LEU A 31 0.74 14.62 -20.38
N GLN A 32 1.53 15.40 -21.10
CA GLN A 32 2.95 15.09 -21.36
C GLN A 32 3.79 15.10 -20.08
N LYS A 33 3.53 16.04 -19.17
CA LYS A 33 4.18 16.10 -17.86
C LYS A 33 3.92 14.83 -17.05
N LEU A 34 2.67 14.40 -16.93
CA LEU A 34 2.32 13.16 -16.25
C LEU A 34 3.01 11.94 -16.88
N LYS A 35 3.01 11.85 -18.21
CA LYS A 35 3.67 10.75 -18.94
C LYS A 35 5.18 10.72 -18.73
N THR A 36 5.82 11.88 -18.58
CA THR A 36 7.27 12.00 -18.37
C THR A 36 7.67 11.70 -16.93
N GLU A 37 6.87 12.15 -15.95
CA GLU A 37 7.13 11.95 -14.52
C GLU A 37 6.89 10.50 -14.06
N TYR A 38 5.94 9.79 -14.68
CA TYR A 38 5.52 8.43 -14.28
C TYR A 38 5.65 7.39 -15.40
N PRO A 39 6.88 7.09 -15.88
CA PRO A 39 7.11 6.29 -17.08
C PRO A 39 6.81 4.79 -16.92
N TYR A 40 6.68 4.28 -15.69
CA TYR A 40 6.38 2.87 -15.44
C TYR A 40 4.87 2.61 -15.31
N SER A 41 4.06 3.67 -15.34
CA SER A 41 2.60 3.60 -15.16
C SER A 41 1.89 4.05 -16.42
N PRO A 42 1.12 3.17 -17.09
CA PRO A 42 0.35 3.57 -18.26
C PRO A 42 -0.73 4.57 -17.86
N LEU A 43 -0.95 5.56 -18.73
CA LEU A 43 -2.03 6.54 -18.56
C LEU A 43 -3.31 6.04 -19.23
N ILE A 44 -4.42 6.13 -18.52
CA ILE A 44 -5.77 5.92 -19.04
C ILE A 44 -6.54 7.22 -18.86
N MET A 45 -7.19 7.68 -19.93
CA MET A 45 -8.14 8.78 -19.87
C MET A 45 -9.56 8.23 -19.74
N LEU A 46 -10.26 8.62 -18.68
CA LEU A 46 -11.70 8.42 -18.50
C LEU A 46 -12.44 9.67 -18.96
N ASN A 47 -13.28 9.52 -19.98
CA ASN A 47 -13.90 10.65 -20.66
C ASN A 47 -15.26 10.25 -21.23
N SER A 48 -16.30 11.01 -20.88
CA SER A 48 -17.68 10.74 -21.31
C SER A 48 -17.98 11.23 -22.74
N LEU A 49 -17.00 11.87 -23.39
CA LEU A 49 -17.05 12.39 -24.75
C LEU A 49 -18.14 13.42 -25.00
N ALA A 50 -18.44 14.26 -23.99
CA ALA A 50 -19.32 15.40 -24.17
C ALA A 50 -18.74 16.40 -25.19
N ALA A 51 -19.61 17.21 -25.80
CA ALA A 51 -19.18 18.30 -26.67
C ALA A 51 -18.19 19.24 -25.94
N GLY A 52 -17.31 19.92 -26.69
CA GLY A 52 -16.40 20.92 -26.14
C GLY A 52 -15.15 20.34 -25.48
N ALA A 53 -14.97 20.58 -24.18
CA ALA A 53 -13.77 20.23 -23.43
C ALA A 53 -13.41 18.73 -23.46
N ASP A 54 -14.41 17.88 -23.30
CA ASP A 54 -14.25 16.43 -23.27
C ASP A 54 -13.67 15.91 -24.59
N LEU A 55 -14.27 16.28 -25.74
CA LEU A 55 -13.73 15.93 -27.07
C LEU A 55 -12.34 16.51 -27.32
N LEU A 56 -12.07 17.76 -26.91
CA LEU A 56 -10.75 18.37 -27.03
C LEU A 56 -9.68 17.56 -26.28
N CYS A 57 -10.00 17.13 -25.05
CA CYS A 57 -9.07 16.33 -24.25
C CYS A 57 -8.88 14.92 -24.81
N ALA A 58 -9.95 14.29 -25.31
CA ALA A 58 -9.90 12.97 -25.94
C ALA A 58 -8.99 12.98 -27.18
N ASP A 59 -9.11 14.02 -28.02
CA ASP A 59 -8.30 14.18 -29.22
C ASP A 59 -6.81 14.37 -28.88
N VAL A 60 -6.48 15.21 -27.89
CA VAL A 60 -5.09 15.36 -27.41
C VAL A 60 -4.56 14.06 -26.79
N ALA A 61 -5.40 13.32 -26.06
CA ALA A 61 -5.01 12.02 -25.52
C ALA A 61 -4.68 11.01 -26.63
N ALA A 62 -5.45 11.00 -27.72
CA ALA A 62 -5.20 10.16 -28.87
C ALA A 62 -3.87 10.52 -29.56
N GLU A 63 -3.57 11.80 -29.75
CA GLU A 63 -2.27 12.25 -30.28
C GLU A 63 -1.08 11.81 -29.43
N LEU A 64 -1.26 11.75 -28.11
CA LEU A 64 -0.22 11.33 -27.16
C LEU A 64 -0.16 9.81 -26.97
N GLY A 65 -1.03 9.04 -27.64
CA GLY A 65 -1.15 7.59 -27.50
C GLY A 65 -1.61 7.15 -26.11
N ILE A 66 -2.40 7.99 -25.42
CA ILE A 66 -3.01 7.67 -24.13
C ILE A 66 -4.25 6.82 -24.38
N THR A 67 -4.42 5.74 -23.62
CA THR A 67 -5.57 4.85 -23.79
C THR A 67 -6.84 5.54 -23.32
N LEU A 68 -7.88 5.49 -24.15
CA LEU A 68 -9.18 6.09 -23.84
C LEU A 68 -10.17 5.01 -23.40
N LYS A 69 -10.88 5.25 -22.30
CA LYS A 69 -12.04 4.47 -21.85
C LYS A 69 -13.22 5.41 -21.63
N CYS A 70 -14.37 5.07 -22.21
CA CYS A 70 -15.50 5.99 -22.32
C CYS A 70 -16.73 5.49 -21.54
N PRO A 71 -16.89 5.92 -20.27
CA PRO A 71 -18.15 5.79 -19.54
C PRO A 71 -19.16 6.80 -20.07
N LEU A 72 -20.06 6.38 -20.93
CA LEU A 72 -21.11 7.22 -21.50
C LEU A 72 -22.32 7.32 -20.54
N PRO A 73 -23.06 8.44 -20.53
CA PRO A 73 -24.28 8.56 -19.73
C PRO A 73 -25.39 7.62 -20.23
N MET A 74 -25.45 7.39 -21.54
CA MET A 74 -26.49 6.60 -22.20
C MET A 74 -25.92 5.83 -23.40
N GLY A 75 -26.76 5.07 -24.08
CA GLY A 75 -26.35 4.31 -25.27
C GLY A 75 -25.81 5.22 -26.38
N ILE A 76 -24.88 4.70 -27.19
CA ILE A 76 -24.19 5.47 -28.25
C ILE A 76 -25.20 6.16 -29.18
N ASP A 77 -26.22 5.43 -29.65
CA ASP A 77 -27.22 5.96 -30.59
C ASP A 77 -28.08 7.08 -30.00
N GLU A 78 -28.41 6.98 -28.71
CA GLU A 78 -29.18 8.00 -27.99
C GLU A 78 -28.31 9.24 -27.73
N TYR A 79 -27.07 9.02 -27.27
CA TYR A 79 -26.15 10.09 -26.95
C TYR A 79 -25.76 10.92 -28.18
N ARG A 80 -25.66 10.29 -29.35
CA ARG A 80 -25.43 10.97 -30.64
C ARG A 80 -26.49 12.02 -30.96
N LEU A 81 -27.73 11.88 -30.47
CA LEU A 81 -28.82 12.81 -30.75
C LEU A 81 -28.62 14.17 -30.04
N ASP A 82 -27.77 14.23 -29.03
CA ASP A 82 -27.48 15.45 -28.26
C ASP A 82 -26.43 16.36 -28.95
N PHE A 83 -25.96 16.00 -30.15
CA PHE A 83 -24.83 16.60 -30.84
C PHE A 83 -25.17 17.13 -32.24
N ASP A 84 -24.46 18.20 -32.65
CA ASP A 84 -24.47 18.65 -34.05
C ASP A 84 -23.58 17.76 -34.94
N ALA A 85 -23.66 17.96 -36.26
CA ALA A 85 -22.99 17.09 -37.24
C ALA A 85 -21.46 17.06 -37.07
N ASP A 86 -20.84 18.18 -36.71
CA ASP A 86 -19.39 18.28 -36.53
C ASP A 86 -18.96 17.55 -35.24
N THR A 87 -19.72 17.73 -34.16
CA THR A 87 -19.51 17.05 -32.88
C THR A 87 -19.70 15.54 -33.02
N VAL A 88 -20.71 15.08 -33.78
CA VAL A 88 -20.91 13.65 -34.08
C VAL A 88 -19.67 13.07 -34.77
N SER A 89 -19.13 13.74 -35.79
CA SER A 89 -17.93 13.26 -36.50
C SER A 89 -16.72 13.07 -35.57
N GLN A 90 -16.49 14.03 -34.66
CA GLN A 90 -15.45 13.93 -33.65
C GLN A 90 -15.72 12.82 -32.63
N PHE A 91 -16.96 12.72 -32.14
CA PHE A 91 -17.40 11.67 -31.23
C PHE A 91 -17.18 10.27 -31.82
N GLU A 92 -17.56 10.02 -33.07
CA GLU A 92 -17.34 8.75 -33.76
C GLU A 92 -15.86 8.40 -33.87
N THR A 93 -15.04 9.40 -34.19
CA THR A 93 -13.58 9.22 -34.29
C THR A 93 -13.01 8.78 -32.94
N MET A 94 -13.47 9.39 -31.85
CA MET A 94 -13.02 9.04 -30.49
C MET A 94 -13.56 7.69 -30.02
N ILE A 95 -14.81 7.34 -30.35
CA ILE A 95 -15.39 6.02 -30.08
C ILE A 95 -14.59 4.93 -30.79
N ALA A 96 -14.17 5.15 -32.04
CA ALA A 96 -13.35 4.20 -32.79
C ALA A 96 -11.93 4.05 -32.21
N TYR A 97 -11.39 5.12 -31.60
CA TYR A 97 -10.09 5.09 -30.91
C TYR A 97 -10.18 4.45 -29.50
N ALA A 98 -11.33 4.57 -28.84
CA ALA A 98 -11.51 4.11 -27.47
C ALA A 98 -11.24 2.60 -27.33
N LYS A 99 -10.49 2.24 -26.30
CA LYS A 99 -10.21 0.84 -25.97
C LYS A 99 -11.45 0.12 -25.43
N GLU A 100 -12.33 0.88 -24.78
CA GLU A 100 -13.53 0.38 -24.14
C GLU A 100 -14.56 1.51 -24.07
N VAL A 101 -15.81 1.21 -24.45
CA VAL A 101 -16.95 2.13 -24.40
C VAL A 101 -18.09 1.40 -23.71
N PHE A 102 -18.69 2.02 -22.70
CA PHE A 102 -19.74 1.41 -21.89
C PHE A 102 -20.64 2.47 -21.27
N ILE A 103 -21.85 2.06 -20.87
CA ILE A 103 -22.75 2.94 -20.12
C ILE A 103 -22.30 2.95 -18.67
N ALA A 104 -22.12 4.15 -18.11
CA ALA A 104 -21.72 4.31 -16.71
C ALA A 104 -22.74 3.62 -15.79
N PRO A 105 -22.29 2.77 -14.85
CA PRO A 105 -23.19 2.16 -13.89
C PRO A 105 -23.79 3.21 -12.96
N ASN A 106 -25.03 2.98 -12.54
CA ASN A 106 -25.70 3.84 -11.57
C ASN A 106 -25.05 3.66 -10.19
N ALA A 107 -24.42 4.72 -9.69
CA ALA A 107 -23.87 4.79 -8.34
C ALA A 107 -24.96 5.16 -7.32
N GLU A 108 -25.99 5.88 -7.77
CA GLU A 108 -27.14 6.26 -6.95
C GLU A 108 -28.36 5.38 -7.25
N PRO A 109 -29.29 5.21 -6.30
CA PRO A 109 -30.54 4.50 -6.56
C PRO A 109 -31.28 5.08 -7.75
N LEU A 110 -31.93 4.21 -8.53
CA LEU A 110 -32.83 4.63 -9.59
C LEU A 110 -33.96 5.46 -8.99
N LEU A 111 -34.23 6.62 -9.60
CA LEU A 111 -35.40 7.44 -9.29
C LEU A 111 -36.61 6.95 -10.07
N ASP A 112 -37.82 7.19 -9.55
CA ASP A 112 -39.08 6.77 -10.19
C ASP A 112 -39.27 7.38 -11.60
N GLU A 113 -38.70 8.57 -11.84
CA GLU A 113 -38.49 9.15 -13.17
C GLU A 113 -37.00 9.47 -13.37
N THR A 114 -36.33 8.73 -14.25
CA THR A 114 -34.94 8.99 -14.63
C THR A 114 -34.88 10.09 -15.69
N SER A 115 -34.30 11.25 -15.36
CA SER A 115 -34.02 12.32 -16.32
C SER A 115 -32.71 12.07 -17.08
N HIS A 116 -32.51 12.74 -18.22
CA HIS A 116 -31.20 12.74 -18.89
C HIS A 116 -30.10 13.22 -17.94
N ASP A 117 -30.39 14.26 -17.15
CA ASP A 117 -29.47 14.82 -16.15
C ASP A 117 -29.01 13.78 -15.12
N TYR A 118 -29.88 12.84 -14.73
CA TYR A 118 -29.50 11.72 -13.85
C TYR A 118 -28.40 10.87 -14.48
N HIS A 119 -28.53 10.52 -15.77
CA HIS A 119 -27.53 9.72 -16.48
C HIS A 119 -26.21 10.46 -16.68
N TYR A 120 -26.25 11.75 -16.98
CA TYR A 120 -25.05 12.62 -17.00
C TYR A 120 -24.37 12.67 -15.63
N ARG A 121 -25.14 12.79 -14.55
CA ARG A 121 -24.69 12.73 -13.16
C ARG A 121 -24.02 11.39 -12.84
N GLN A 122 -24.61 10.25 -13.21
CA GLN A 122 -24.01 8.93 -12.98
C GLN A 122 -22.66 8.78 -13.71
N ALA A 123 -22.57 9.26 -14.96
CA ALA A 123 -21.30 9.27 -15.69
C ALA A 123 -20.24 10.16 -15.02
N GLY A 124 -20.63 11.36 -14.58
CA GLY A 124 -19.75 12.27 -13.83
C GLY A 124 -19.22 11.68 -12.53
N ILE A 125 -20.11 11.06 -11.73
CA ILE A 125 -19.73 10.33 -10.51
C ILE A 125 -18.75 9.21 -10.83
N TYR A 126 -19.03 8.42 -11.87
CA TYR A 126 -18.16 7.32 -12.27
C TYR A 126 -16.76 7.81 -12.65
N VAL A 127 -16.65 8.86 -13.46
CA VAL A 127 -15.37 9.46 -13.87
C VAL A 127 -14.59 9.92 -12.66
N ALA A 128 -15.20 10.71 -11.77
CA ALA A 128 -14.51 11.24 -10.60
C ALA A 128 -14.13 10.15 -9.58
N ALA A 129 -15.00 9.16 -9.33
CA ALA A 129 -14.77 8.09 -8.36
C ALA A 129 -13.64 7.13 -8.76
N HIS A 130 -13.33 7.02 -10.05
CA HIS A 130 -12.32 6.10 -10.58
C HIS A 130 -11.05 6.79 -11.08
N SER A 131 -10.95 8.11 -10.92
CA SER A 131 -9.81 8.90 -11.37
C SER A 131 -8.86 9.22 -10.23
N HIS A 132 -7.56 9.08 -10.49
CA HIS A 132 -6.54 9.59 -9.56
C HIS A 132 -6.52 11.12 -9.58
N VAL A 133 -6.73 11.68 -10.78
CA VAL A 133 -6.77 13.12 -11.02
C VAL A 133 -7.84 13.43 -12.05
N LEU A 134 -8.60 14.49 -11.80
CA LEU A 134 -9.61 15.02 -12.72
C LEU A 134 -9.03 16.24 -13.44
N LEU A 135 -8.99 16.19 -14.77
CA LEU A 135 -8.66 17.32 -15.62
C LEU A 135 -9.94 18.12 -15.87
N ALA A 136 -10.06 19.29 -15.25
CA ALA A 136 -11.26 20.11 -15.26
C ALA A 136 -11.06 21.40 -16.07
N LEU A 137 -11.75 21.53 -17.20
CA LEU A 137 -11.78 22.73 -18.04
C LEU A 137 -13.04 23.53 -17.71
N TRP A 138 -12.96 24.38 -16.70
CA TRP A 138 -14.14 25.06 -16.14
C TRP A 138 -13.83 26.45 -15.61
N ASP A 139 -14.88 27.21 -15.32
CA ASP A 139 -14.82 28.64 -14.97
C ASP A 139 -14.76 28.90 -13.46
N GLY A 140 -14.71 27.84 -12.64
CA GLY A 140 -14.64 27.93 -11.18
C GLY A 140 -15.96 28.31 -10.49
N THR A 141 -17.10 28.13 -11.17
CA THR A 141 -18.44 28.33 -10.59
C THR A 141 -18.71 27.33 -9.46
N THR A 142 -19.62 27.63 -8.53
CA THR A 142 -19.94 26.72 -7.42
C THR A 142 -20.94 25.66 -7.87
N ALA A 143 -20.82 24.44 -7.33
CA ALA A 143 -21.79 23.37 -7.54
C ALA A 143 -23.19 23.74 -7.01
N GLU A 144 -24.22 23.29 -7.71
CA GLU A 144 -25.63 23.35 -7.31
C GLU A 144 -26.07 22.01 -6.71
N SER A 145 -26.98 22.02 -5.73
CA SER A 145 -27.35 20.83 -4.94
C SER A 145 -27.94 19.67 -5.74
N ASP A 146 -28.47 19.94 -6.94
CA ASP A 146 -29.06 18.95 -7.85
C ASP A 146 -28.49 19.02 -9.28
N GLY A 147 -27.34 19.68 -9.45
CA GLY A 147 -26.71 19.82 -10.76
C GLY A 147 -26.10 18.53 -11.29
N CYS A 148 -25.74 18.52 -12.59
CA CYS A 148 -25.01 17.44 -13.26
C CYS A 148 -23.83 17.95 -14.12
N GLY A 149 -23.40 19.19 -13.87
CA GLY A 149 -22.38 19.86 -14.64
C GLY A 149 -20.97 19.64 -14.11
N THR A 150 -20.02 20.37 -14.71
CA THR A 150 -18.61 20.28 -14.35
C THR A 150 -18.33 20.67 -12.89
N ALA A 151 -19.09 21.63 -12.35
CA ALA A 151 -18.90 22.10 -10.98
C ALA A 151 -19.21 21.01 -9.96
N GLU A 152 -20.28 20.24 -10.18
CA GLU A 152 -20.69 19.14 -9.32
C GLU A 152 -19.70 17.98 -9.36
N ILE A 153 -19.16 17.66 -10.54
CA ILE A 153 -18.13 16.62 -10.69
C ILE A 153 -16.84 17.03 -9.96
N VAL A 154 -16.44 18.30 -10.07
CA VAL A 154 -15.28 18.84 -9.34
C VAL A 154 -15.52 18.81 -7.83
N ASP A 155 -16.68 19.22 -7.35
CA ASP A 155 -17.00 19.20 -5.92
C ASP A 155 -17.06 17.76 -5.38
N PHE A 156 -17.67 16.83 -6.12
CA PHE A 156 -17.65 15.42 -5.77
C PHE A 156 -16.23 14.83 -5.75
N MET A 157 -15.37 15.20 -6.71
CA MET A 157 -13.98 14.77 -6.71
C MET A 157 -13.23 15.24 -5.44
N ILE A 158 -13.46 16.47 -4.99
CA ILE A 158 -12.75 17.05 -3.85
C ILE A 158 -13.35 16.63 -2.50
N ARG A 159 -14.68 16.63 -2.39
CA ARG A 159 -15.40 16.44 -1.12
C ARG A 159 -16.03 15.06 -0.97
N GLY A 160 -16.27 14.37 -2.07
CA GLY A 160 -17.05 13.12 -2.09
C GLY A 160 -18.56 13.34 -1.93
N ASP A 161 -19.05 14.57 -1.93
CA ASP A 161 -20.47 14.88 -1.79
C ASP A 161 -21.14 14.97 -3.16
N TYR A 162 -22.17 14.15 -3.37
CA TYR A 162 -23.14 14.35 -4.43
C TYR A 162 -24.53 14.23 -3.81
N GLY A 163 -25.25 15.35 -3.69
CA GLY A 163 -26.63 15.37 -3.18
C GLY A 163 -26.79 15.10 -1.68
N GLY A 164 -25.81 15.44 -0.83
CA GLY A 164 -25.95 15.46 0.63
C GLY A 164 -25.72 14.12 1.34
N LYS A 165 -25.10 13.15 0.66
CA LYS A 165 -24.54 11.96 1.32
C LYS A 165 -23.06 12.20 1.56
N ASP A 166 -22.71 12.59 2.78
CA ASP A 166 -21.32 12.80 3.19
C ASP A 166 -20.51 11.50 3.08
N TYR A 167 -19.81 11.30 1.97
CA TYR A 167 -18.76 10.30 1.87
C TYR A 167 -17.47 10.90 2.41
N PHE A 168 -17.03 10.44 3.59
CA PHE A 168 -15.72 10.83 4.12
C PHE A 168 -14.60 10.38 3.17
N LYS A 169 -14.08 11.32 2.37
CA LYS A 169 -12.87 11.20 1.57
C LYS A 169 -11.63 11.52 2.40
N ALA A 170 -10.54 10.79 2.18
CA ALA A 170 -9.25 11.17 2.75
C ALA A 170 -8.67 12.39 2.05
N ALA A 171 -7.75 13.11 2.70
CA ALA A 171 -7.13 14.30 2.10
C ALA A 171 -6.32 13.98 0.81
N ASN A 172 -5.89 12.73 0.66
CA ASN A 172 -5.11 12.29 -0.51
C ASN A 172 -5.98 11.59 -1.58
N ASP A 173 -7.30 11.60 -1.41
CA ASP A 173 -8.29 10.86 -2.19
C ASP A 173 -8.77 11.68 -3.38
N GLY A 174 -7.92 11.77 -4.41
CA GLY A 174 -8.19 12.51 -5.63
C GLY A 174 -7.66 13.95 -5.62
N ALA A 175 -7.48 14.51 -6.82
CA ALA A 175 -7.09 15.89 -7.05
C ALA A 175 -7.67 16.42 -8.37
N VAL A 176 -7.67 17.74 -8.55
CA VAL A 176 -8.18 18.38 -9.78
C VAL A 176 -7.09 19.23 -10.41
N ILE A 177 -6.72 18.94 -11.65
CA ILE A 177 -5.96 19.86 -12.50
C ILE A 177 -6.97 20.79 -13.16
N HIS A 178 -7.10 21.99 -12.61
CA HIS A 178 -8.02 23.01 -13.10
C HIS A 178 -7.34 23.87 -14.16
N ILE A 179 -7.86 23.77 -15.39
CA ILE A 179 -7.58 24.72 -16.47
C ILE A 179 -8.73 25.73 -16.53
N MET A 180 -8.46 26.98 -16.14
CA MET A 180 -9.46 28.04 -16.10
C MET A 180 -10.00 28.31 -17.51
N THR A 181 -11.28 28.01 -17.69
CA THR A 181 -11.93 27.99 -19.00
C THR A 181 -13.26 28.73 -18.91
N ALA A 182 -13.38 29.88 -19.56
CA ALA A 182 -14.66 30.58 -19.62
C ALA A 182 -15.56 29.99 -20.71
N ARG A 183 -16.87 30.07 -20.48
CA ARG A 183 -17.90 29.71 -21.47
C ARG A 183 -18.01 30.74 -22.58
N GLN A 184 -18.39 30.30 -23.76
CA GLN A 184 -18.79 31.18 -24.88
C GLN A 184 -20.06 31.96 -24.53
N SER A 185 -20.96 31.39 -23.75
CA SER A 185 -22.17 32.05 -23.25
C SER A 185 -21.92 33.11 -22.16
N SER A 186 -20.69 33.24 -21.65
CA SER A 186 -20.33 34.14 -20.55
C SER A 186 -19.41 35.27 -21.02
N ASP A 187 -19.80 36.51 -20.73
CA ASP A 187 -18.98 37.71 -21.00
C ASP A 187 -17.76 37.85 -20.04
N LYS A 188 -17.59 36.93 -19.09
CA LYS A 188 -16.48 37.00 -18.13
C LYS A 188 -15.13 36.81 -18.83
N GLN A 189 -14.26 37.81 -18.74
CA GLN A 189 -12.85 37.67 -19.07
C GLN A 189 -12.11 36.99 -17.92
N LEU A 190 -12.03 35.66 -17.98
CA LEU A 190 -11.19 34.87 -17.08
C LEU A 190 -9.83 34.62 -17.74
N PRO A 191 -8.71 34.80 -17.02
CA PRO A 191 -7.40 34.43 -17.52
C PRO A 191 -7.30 32.90 -17.61
N VAL A 192 -6.80 32.40 -18.74
CA VAL A 192 -6.54 30.96 -18.89
C VAL A 192 -5.29 30.61 -18.09
N THR A 193 -5.49 29.96 -16.95
CA THR A 193 -4.43 29.53 -16.01
C THR A 193 -4.60 28.05 -15.68
N VAL A 194 -3.50 27.42 -15.27
CA VAL A 194 -3.52 26.03 -14.77
C VAL A 194 -3.21 26.06 -13.28
N SER A 195 -4.02 25.37 -12.49
CA SER A 195 -3.80 25.20 -11.05
C SER A 195 -4.13 23.78 -10.62
N LEU A 196 -3.43 23.31 -9.59
CA LEU A 196 -3.70 22.01 -8.97
C LEU A 196 -4.47 22.24 -7.67
N ILE A 197 -5.62 21.60 -7.55
CA ILE A 197 -6.49 21.63 -6.36
C ILE A 197 -6.38 20.27 -5.67
N GLU A 198 -5.86 20.29 -4.45
CA GLU A 198 -5.70 19.13 -3.57
C GLU A 198 -6.22 19.48 -2.18
N ASN A 199 -6.75 18.50 -1.45
CA ASN A 199 -7.13 18.71 -0.04
C ASN A 199 -5.88 18.86 0.85
N GLU A 200 -4.81 18.10 0.55
CA GLU A 200 -3.50 18.24 1.17
C GLU A 200 -2.41 18.45 0.09
N PRO A 201 -1.59 19.52 0.19
CA PRO A 201 -0.58 19.82 -0.83
C PRO A 201 0.42 18.67 -1.05
N GLY A 202 0.55 18.23 -2.31
CA GLY A 202 1.50 17.18 -2.71
C GLY A 202 0.99 15.75 -2.53
N SER A 203 -0.26 15.59 -2.10
CA SER A 203 -0.91 14.29 -1.92
C SER A 203 -1.07 13.50 -3.21
N LEU A 204 -1.48 14.13 -4.32
CA LEU A 204 -1.56 13.51 -5.64
C LEU A 204 -0.18 13.00 -6.04
N ARG A 205 0.84 13.83 -5.88
CA ARG A 205 2.22 13.47 -6.22
C ARG A 205 2.69 12.25 -5.44
N GLU A 206 2.33 12.16 -4.15
CA GLU A 206 2.65 10.98 -3.35
C GLU A 206 1.96 9.71 -3.87
N VAL A 207 0.66 9.78 -4.17
CA VAL A 207 -0.10 8.65 -4.73
C VAL A 207 0.50 8.20 -6.06
N LEU A 208 0.65 9.11 -7.03
CA LEU A 208 1.17 8.78 -8.35
C LEU A 208 2.61 8.25 -8.30
N ARG A 209 3.48 8.88 -7.48
CA ARG A 209 4.86 8.42 -7.30
C ARG A 209 4.93 7.03 -6.67
N THR A 210 4.03 6.72 -5.74
CA THR A 210 3.99 5.40 -5.07
C THR A 210 3.49 4.33 -6.03
N THR A 211 2.46 4.62 -6.82
CA THR A 211 1.98 3.75 -7.91
C THR A 211 3.09 3.46 -8.92
N ASP A 212 3.81 4.48 -9.38
CA ASP A 212 4.92 4.32 -10.34
C ASP A 212 6.11 3.57 -9.76
N THR A 213 6.42 3.82 -8.48
CA THR A 213 7.46 3.08 -7.74
C THR A 213 7.12 1.59 -7.65
N PHE A 214 5.86 1.26 -7.35
CA PHE A 214 5.39 -0.13 -7.35
C PHE A 214 5.54 -0.77 -8.73
N ASN A 215 5.08 -0.09 -9.78
CA ASN A 215 5.15 -0.60 -11.16
C ASN A 215 6.60 -0.86 -11.61
N ARG A 216 7.52 0.06 -11.30
CA ARG A 216 8.95 -0.12 -11.54
C ARG A 216 9.49 -1.34 -10.82
N ASP A 217 9.23 -1.45 -9.51
CA ASP A 217 9.73 -2.55 -8.69
C ASP A 217 9.16 -3.90 -9.14
N ALA A 218 7.89 -3.92 -9.57
CA ALA A 218 7.22 -5.08 -10.13
C ALA A 218 7.76 -5.47 -11.51
N ALA A 219 8.18 -4.52 -12.35
CA ALA A 219 8.83 -4.78 -13.63
C ALA A 219 10.23 -5.41 -13.46
N MET A 220 10.92 -5.10 -12.36
CA MET A 220 12.23 -5.67 -12.03
C MET A 220 12.18 -7.09 -11.45
N LEU A 221 10.99 -7.63 -11.15
CA LEU A 221 10.84 -9.02 -10.72
C LEU A 221 11.16 -9.95 -11.89
N THR A 222 12.33 -10.55 -11.86
CA THR A 222 12.75 -11.60 -12.79
C THR A 222 12.43 -12.96 -12.18
N GLY A 223 11.48 -13.68 -12.77
CA GLY A 223 11.08 -15.03 -12.35
C GLY A 223 9.59 -15.17 -12.04
N SER A 224 9.03 -16.32 -12.41
CA SER A 224 7.71 -16.79 -11.98
C SER A 224 7.66 -16.84 -10.46
N SER A 225 6.56 -16.37 -9.87
CA SER A 225 6.32 -16.25 -8.43
C SER A 225 6.47 -17.61 -7.73
N GLU A 226 7.68 -17.95 -7.29
CA GLU A 226 7.90 -19.12 -6.44
C GLU A 226 7.30 -18.81 -5.06
N ASN A 227 6.22 -19.53 -4.70
CA ASN A 227 5.60 -19.63 -3.37
C ASN A 227 4.40 -18.72 -3.02
N GLY A 228 3.55 -18.36 -4.00
CA GLY A 228 2.19 -17.89 -3.69
C GLY A 228 1.20 -19.08 -3.65
N ASN A 229 0.27 -19.11 -2.69
CA ASN A 229 -0.94 -19.91 -2.88
C ASN A 229 -1.68 -19.30 -4.08
N GLU A 230 -2.02 -20.12 -5.08
CA GLU A 230 -2.93 -19.71 -6.14
C GLU A 230 -4.26 -19.26 -5.53
N LEU A 231 -4.82 -18.15 -6.02
CA LEU A 231 -6.10 -17.63 -5.56
C LEU A 231 -7.23 -18.57 -5.99
N LEU A 232 -7.35 -18.78 -7.30
CA LEU A 232 -8.20 -19.79 -7.91
C LEU A 232 -7.38 -20.51 -8.98
N PRO A 233 -7.76 -21.74 -9.37
CA PRO A 233 -7.20 -22.37 -10.56
C PRO A 233 -7.50 -21.52 -11.81
N GLU A 234 -6.52 -21.36 -12.69
CA GLU A 234 -6.63 -20.49 -13.88
C GLU A 234 -7.80 -20.86 -14.79
N GLU A 235 -8.28 -22.10 -14.76
CA GLU A 235 -9.43 -22.57 -15.54
C GLU A 235 -10.73 -21.80 -15.24
N PHE A 236 -10.88 -21.23 -14.05
CA PHE A 236 -12.12 -20.52 -13.66
C PHE A 236 -12.18 -19.06 -14.14
N PHE A 237 -11.06 -18.46 -14.50
CA PHE A 237 -11.00 -17.03 -14.83
C PHE A 237 -10.10 -16.72 -16.04
N ARG A 238 -9.74 -17.74 -16.83
CA ARG A 238 -8.88 -17.59 -18.03
C ARG A 238 -9.45 -16.60 -19.04
N ASP A 239 -10.76 -16.52 -19.16
CA ASP A 239 -11.41 -15.64 -20.15
C ASP A 239 -11.70 -14.24 -19.57
N ASN A 240 -11.47 -14.05 -18.27
CA ASN A 240 -11.75 -12.80 -17.56
C ASN A 240 -10.48 -11.96 -17.36
N VAL A 241 -10.34 -10.92 -18.19
CA VAL A 241 -9.17 -10.02 -18.17
C VAL A 241 -9.02 -9.28 -16.84
N LYS A 242 -10.13 -8.89 -16.19
CA LYS A 242 -10.09 -8.17 -14.91
C LYS A 242 -9.56 -9.06 -13.78
N LEU A 243 -10.06 -10.29 -13.68
CA LEU A 243 -9.59 -11.26 -12.69
C LEU A 243 -8.13 -11.67 -12.91
N GLN A 244 -7.70 -11.80 -14.18
CA GLN A 244 -6.29 -12.01 -14.50
C GLN A 244 -5.42 -10.84 -14.02
N CYS A 245 -5.84 -9.60 -14.29
CA CYS A 245 -5.12 -8.41 -13.85
C CYS A 245 -4.98 -8.36 -12.33
N LEU A 246 -6.09 -8.59 -11.60
CA LEU A 246 -6.11 -8.63 -10.13
C LEU A 246 -5.20 -9.74 -9.57
N SER A 247 -5.25 -10.94 -10.16
CA SER A 247 -4.40 -12.07 -9.77
C SER A 247 -2.92 -11.76 -9.99
N GLU A 248 -2.53 -11.23 -11.15
CA GLU A 248 -1.15 -10.85 -11.43
C GLU A 248 -0.63 -9.76 -10.47
N LEU A 249 -1.45 -8.75 -10.19
CA LEU A 249 -1.11 -7.68 -9.26
C LEU A 249 -0.97 -8.20 -7.82
N TYR A 250 -1.85 -9.11 -7.40
CA TYR A 250 -1.73 -9.82 -6.13
C TYR A 250 -0.38 -10.53 -6.01
N HIS A 251 -0.02 -11.35 -7.00
CA HIS A 251 1.21 -12.14 -6.97
C HIS A 251 2.47 -11.26 -6.97
N LYS A 252 2.47 -10.17 -7.75
CA LYS A 252 3.56 -9.17 -7.76
C LYS A 252 3.69 -8.47 -6.41
N ALA A 253 2.60 -7.96 -5.87
CA ALA A 253 2.57 -7.26 -4.57
C ALA A 253 3.02 -8.18 -3.43
N ASN A 254 2.52 -9.42 -3.41
CA ASN A 254 2.91 -10.41 -2.41
C ASN A 254 4.42 -10.74 -2.49
N SER A 255 4.93 -10.97 -3.70
CA SER A 255 6.34 -11.29 -3.91
C SER A 255 7.27 -10.15 -3.47
N LEU A 256 6.92 -8.89 -3.81
CA LEU A 256 7.66 -7.72 -3.35
C LEU A 256 7.59 -7.56 -1.84
N SER A 257 6.40 -7.70 -1.25
CA SER A 257 6.21 -7.62 0.19
C SER A 257 7.12 -8.63 0.92
N LEU A 258 7.15 -9.89 0.48
CA LEU A 258 8.02 -10.92 1.07
C LEU A 258 9.51 -10.62 0.88
N ARG A 259 9.92 -10.07 -0.26
CA ARG A 259 11.31 -9.65 -0.51
C ARG A 259 11.74 -8.57 0.48
N PHE A 260 10.94 -7.50 0.61
CA PHE A 260 11.23 -6.40 1.52
C PHE A 260 11.09 -6.81 3.00
N GLN A 261 10.19 -7.72 3.33
CA GLN A 261 10.08 -8.32 4.66
C GLN A 261 11.38 -9.04 5.04
N LYS A 262 11.89 -9.90 4.16
CA LYS A 262 13.16 -10.62 4.38
C LYS A 262 14.31 -9.65 4.54
N GLN A 263 14.37 -8.60 3.71
CA GLN A 263 15.39 -7.56 3.83
C GLN A 263 15.31 -6.83 5.17
N TYR A 264 14.12 -6.38 5.58
CA TYR A 264 13.89 -5.70 6.85
C TYR A 264 14.26 -6.57 8.06
N LEU A 265 13.81 -7.83 8.10
CA LEU A 265 14.12 -8.75 9.20
C LEU A 265 15.61 -9.08 9.29
N ARG A 266 16.30 -9.22 8.14
CA ARG A 266 17.76 -9.38 8.09
C ARG A 266 18.46 -8.14 8.64
N THR A 267 18.03 -6.95 8.24
CA THR A 267 18.58 -5.69 8.75
C THR A 267 18.44 -5.56 10.26
N ILE A 268 17.26 -5.85 10.81
CA ILE A 268 17.08 -5.88 12.28
C ILE A 268 18.01 -6.91 12.90
N SER A 269 18.08 -8.14 12.34
CA SER A 269 18.96 -9.20 12.84
C SER A 269 20.45 -8.83 12.80
N TYR A 270 20.89 -8.00 11.86
CA TYR A 270 22.27 -7.49 11.85
C TYR A 270 22.49 -6.45 12.94
N PHE A 271 21.65 -5.41 13.03
CA PHE A 271 21.78 -4.39 14.09
C PHE A 271 21.79 -4.99 15.50
N SER A 272 20.95 -5.98 15.67
CA SER A 272 20.86 -6.87 16.81
C SER A 272 22.21 -7.51 17.21
N VAL A 273 22.87 -8.20 16.27
CA VAL A 273 24.18 -8.82 16.48
C VAL A 273 25.27 -7.77 16.69
N PHE A 274 25.22 -6.66 15.93
CA PHE A 274 26.15 -5.54 16.08
C PHE A 274 26.09 -4.92 17.48
N GLY A 275 24.89 -4.78 18.06
CA GLY A 275 24.73 -4.27 19.43
C GLY A 275 25.44 -5.14 20.46
N VAL A 276 25.33 -6.48 20.34
CA VAL A 276 26.05 -7.43 21.22
C VAL A 276 27.56 -7.32 21.03
N LEU A 277 28.04 -7.26 19.77
CA LEU A 277 29.46 -7.11 19.46
C LEU A 277 30.05 -5.81 19.99
N LEU A 278 29.28 -4.72 19.95
CA LEU A 278 29.67 -3.41 20.48
C LEU A 278 29.85 -3.47 22.00
N VAL A 279 28.90 -4.07 22.74
CA VAL A 279 29.03 -4.26 24.19
C VAL A 279 30.21 -5.18 24.52
N LEU A 280 30.38 -6.27 23.78
CA LEU A 280 31.50 -7.19 23.99
C LEU A 280 32.86 -6.51 23.74
N SER A 281 32.96 -5.69 22.68
CA SER A 281 34.20 -4.97 22.37
C SER A 281 34.55 -3.94 23.44
N PHE A 282 33.54 -3.25 24.00
CA PHE A 282 33.74 -2.35 25.13
C PHE A 282 34.19 -3.09 26.39
N LEU A 283 33.58 -4.24 26.71
CA LEU A 283 33.98 -5.06 27.86
C LEU A 283 35.41 -5.62 27.70
N LEU A 284 35.81 -5.99 26.49
CA LEU A 284 37.18 -6.41 26.19
C LEU A 284 38.16 -5.26 26.36
N TYR A 285 37.81 -4.05 25.90
CA TYR A 285 38.61 -2.85 26.14
C TYR A 285 38.75 -2.56 27.64
N ASP A 286 37.67 -2.55 28.41
CA ASP A 286 37.69 -2.27 29.86
C ASP A 286 38.54 -3.29 30.64
N VAL A 287 38.47 -4.58 30.27
CA VAL A 287 39.15 -5.65 31.03
C VAL A 287 40.59 -5.87 30.59
N LEU A 288 40.90 -5.69 29.31
CA LEU A 288 42.25 -5.93 28.76
C LEU A 288 43.06 -4.63 28.60
N GLU A 289 42.43 -3.47 28.81
CA GLU A 289 43.00 -2.13 28.68
C GLU A 289 43.66 -1.87 27.30
N SER A 290 43.34 -2.68 26.29
CA SER A 290 44.03 -2.63 24.98
C SER A 290 43.40 -1.63 24.02
N ASP A 291 44.23 -0.74 23.50
CA ASP A 291 43.88 0.28 22.49
C ASP A 291 43.27 -0.35 21.21
N ILE A 292 43.57 -1.62 20.91
CA ILE A 292 43.03 -2.31 19.74
C ILE A 292 41.52 -2.54 19.89
N PHE A 293 41.06 -2.92 21.07
CA PHE A 293 39.62 -3.09 21.30
C PHE A 293 38.90 -1.75 21.32
N LEU A 294 39.57 -0.65 21.70
CA LEU A 294 39.05 0.71 21.54
C LEU A 294 38.90 1.09 20.06
N LEU A 295 39.90 0.78 19.22
CA LEU A 295 39.82 0.97 17.77
C LEU A 295 38.70 0.11 17.16
N CYS A 296 38.58 -1.16 17.56
CA CYS A 296 37.51 -2.04 17.10
C CYS A 296 36.13 -1.51 17.50
N TYR A 297 35.98 -1.03 18.73
CA TYR A 297 34.76 -0.40 19.22
C TYR A 297 34.40 0.85 18.40
N GLY A 298 35.36 1.75 18.16
CA GLY A 298 35.16 2.93 17.32
C GLY A 298 34.78 2.59 15.87
N LEU A 299 35.44 1.59 15.28
CA LEU A 299 35.14 1.12 13.93
C LEU A 299 33.75 0.47 13.84
N LEU A 300 33.33 -0.30 14.85
CA LEU A 300 31.98 -0.86 14.92
C LEU A 300 30.90 0.22 15.00
N ILE A 301 31.14 1.33 15.72
CA ILE A 301 30.22 2.47 15.75
C ILE A 301 30.08 3.11 14.35
N ILE A 302 31.20 3.32 13.66
CA ILE A 302 31.18 3.90 12.31
C ILE A 302 30.42 2.97 11.34
N ILE A 303 30.70 1.66 11.37
CA ILE A 303 29.98 0.67 10.55
C ILE A 303 28.49 0.66 10.89
N TYR A 304 28.14 0.69 12.18
CA TYR A 304 26.75 0.75 12.65
C TYR A 304 26.04 1.97 12.08
N PHE A 305 26.67 3.15 12.14
CA PHE A 305 26.11 4.39 11.61
C PHE A 305 25.94 4.35 10.08
N LEU A 306 26.94 3.87 9.33
CA LEU A 306 26.84 3.72 7.87
C LEU A 306 25.76 2.71 7.47
N ALA A 307 25.68 1.57 8.18
CA ALA A 307 24.64 0.58 7.98
C ALA A 307 23.25 1.17 8.29
N PHE A 308 23.13 2.00 9.33
CA PHE A 308 21.90 2.70 9.69
C PHE A 308 21.45 3.67 8.60
N MET A 309 22.35 4.52 8.09
CA MET A 309 22.02 5.42 6.98
C MET A 309 21.55 4.65 5.74
N SER A 310 22.21 3.55 5.41
CA SER A 310 21.83 2.67 4.29
C SER A 310 20.45 2.03 4.52
N ALA A 311 20.21 1.50 5.72
CA ALA A 311 18.93 0.89 6.11
C ALA A 311 17.78 1.91 6.04
N ARG A 312 17.97 3.12 6.56
CA ARG A 312 16.97 4.21 6.51
C ARG A 312 16.67 4.61 5.08
N LYS A 313 17.70 4.73 4.22
CA LYS A 313 17.53 5.06 2.80
C LYS A 313 16.76 3.98 2.03
N SER A 314 16.91 2.71 2.40
CA SER A 314 16.23 1.59 1.73
C SER A 314 14.70 1.63 1.86
N LYS A 315 14.17 2.27 2.92
CA LYS A 315 12.74 2.29 3.26
C LYS A 315 12.08 0.90 3.22
N ALA A 316 12.85 -0.17 3.46
CA ALA A 316 12.39 -1.56 3.30
C ALA A 316 11.16 -1.87 4.19
N HIS A 317 11.08 -1.29 5.38
CA HIS A 317 9.92 -1.43 6.26
C HIS A 317 8.64 -0.84 5.63
N THR A 318 8.73 0.40 5.12
CA THR A 318 7.60 1.07 4.46
C THR A 318 7.12 0.30 3.24
N TYR A 319 8.03 -0.12 2.36
CA TYR A 319 7.67 -0.91 1.17
C TYR A 319 7.10 -2.28 1.52
N TYR A 320 7.64 -2.95 2.54
CA TYR A 320 7.08 -4.19 3.05
C TYR A 320 5.60 -4.03 3.44
N LEU A 321 5.29 -3.01 4.25
CA LEU A 321 3.94 -2.77 4.74
C LEU A 321 2.99 -2.33 3.61
N GLN A 322 3.37 -1.35 2.80
CA GLN A 322 2.55 -0.85 1.70
C GLN A 322 2.22 -1.94 0.68
N TYR A 323 3.20 -2.74 0.26
CA TYR A 323 2.95 -3.85 -0.68
C TYR A 323 2.18 -5.00 -0.05
N ARG A 324 2.25 -5.19 1.27
CA ARG A 324 1.40 -6.14 1.97
C ARG A 324 -0.06 -5.71 1.95
N VAL A 325 -0.33 -4.44 2.24
CA VAL A 325 -1.69 -3.87 2.20
C VAL A 325 -2.25 -3.97 0.78
N LEU A 326 -1.47 -3.61 -0.25
CA LEU A 326 -1.88 -3.78 -1.64
C LEU A 326 -2.19 -5.24 -1.99
N SER A 327 -1.32 -6.17 -1.58
CA SER A 327 -1.53 -7.60 -1.84
C SER A 327 -2.83 -8.11 -1.23
N GLU A 328 -3.09 -7.79 0.04
CA GLU A 328 -4.33 -8.23 0.69
C GLU A 328 -5.57 -7.54 0.11
N ALA A 329 -5.50 -6.25 -0.25
CA ALA A 329 -6.58 -5.55 -0.94
C ALA A 329 -6.90 -6.17 -2.31
N MET A 330 -5.88 -6.46 -3.12
CA MET A 330 -6.06 -7.11 -4.43
C MET A 330 -6.63 -8.53 -4.29
N ARG A 331 -6.23 -9.27 -3.25
CA ARG A 331 -6.79 -10.61 -2.97
C ARG A 331 -8.27 -10.56 -2.64
N VAL A 332 -8.67 -9.65 -1.75
CA VAL A 332 -10.08 -9.50 -1.37
C VAL A 332 -10.90 -8.99 -2.56
N GLN A 333 -10.39 -8.00 -3.29
CA GLN A 333 -11.04 -7.49 -4.50
C GLN A 333 -11.20 -8.58 -5.56
N PHE A 334 -10.20 -9.45 -5.74
CA PHE A 334 -10.28 -10.59 -6.66
C PHE A 334 -11.47 -11.50 -6.33
N TYR A 335 -11.63 -11.87 -5.05
CA TYR A 335 -12.75 -12.74 -4.67
C TYR A 335 -14.11 -12.04 -4.74
N LEU A 336 -14.21 -10.76 -4.39
CA LEU A 336 -15.45 -9.98 -4.60
C LEU A 336 -15.81 -9.88 -6.09
N SER A 337 -14.82 -9.62 -6.94
CA SER A 337 -15.04 -9.57 -8.39
C SER A 337 -15.43 -10.95 -8.93
N ALA A 338 -14.90 -12.03 -8.34
CA ALA A 338 -15.27 -13.40 -8.69
C ALA A 338 -16.71 -13.76 -8.29
N THR A 339 -17.31 -13.08 -7.30
CA THR A 339 -18.73 -13.25 -6.97
C THR A 339 -19.66 -12.42 -7.88
N GLY A 340 -19.10 -11.62 -8.80
CA GLY A 340 -19.85 -10.66 -9.62
C GLY A 340 -20.11 -9.32 -8.95
N SER A 341 -19.55 -9.06 -7.76
CA SER A 341 -19.66 -7.76 -7.12
C SER A 341 -18.69 -6.77 -7.78
N ASN A 342 -19.18 -5.58 -8.11
CA ASN A 342 -18.38 -4.48 -8.64
C ASN A 342 -18.03 -3.44 -7.56
N GLU A 343 -18.19 -3.81 -6.29
CA GLU A 343 -17.82 -2.95 -5.16
C GLU A 343 -16.30 -2.74 -5.11
N ASN A 344 -15.89 -1.50 -4.82
CA ASN A 344 -14.50 -1.17 -4.55
C ASN A 344 -14.20 -1.37 -3.06
N ILE A 345 -13.41 -2.40 -2.75
CA ILE A 345 -13.07 -2.73 -1.36
C ILE A 345 -12.31 -1.61 -0.64
N GLY A 346 -11.62 -0.75 -1.38
CA GLY A 346 -10.93 0.43 -0.84
C GLY A 346 -11.87 1.45 -0.19
N ASN A 347 -13.16 1.45 -0.54
CA ASN A 347 -14.17 2.30 0.11
C ASN A 347 -14.50 1.82 1.54
N SER A 348 -14.31 0.54 1.82
CA SER A 348 -14.53 -0.09 3.14
C SER A 348 -13.36 0.11 4.11
N PHE A 349 -12.28 0.77 3.70
CA PHE A 349 -11.17 1.11 4.57
C PHE A 349 -11.64 1.99 5.73
N THR A 350 -11.10 1.77 6.92
CA THR A 350 -11.34 2.66 8.06
C THR A 350 -10.72 4.03 7.81
N TRP A 351 -11.18 5.08 8.51
CA TRP A 351 -10.69 6.46 8.32
C TRP A 351 -9.16 6.57 8.34
N THR A 352 -8.51 5.97 9.34
CA THR A 352 -7.03 5.95 9.45
C THR A 352 -6.38 5.22 8.28
N GLN A 353 -6.94 4.10 7.83
CA GLN A 353 -6.43 3.36 6.67
C GLN A 353 -6.55 4.17 5.38
N LYS A 354 -7.67 4.91 5.20
CA LYS A 354 -7.88 5.79 4.04
C LYS A 354 -6.82 6.89 3.97
N GLN A 355 -6.40 7.45 5.10
CA GLN A 355 -5.30 8.42 5.15
C GLN A 355 -3.94 7.79 4.85
N ASP A 356 -3.67 6.60 5.40
CA ASP A 356 -2.34 6.01 5.36
C ASP A 356 -2.02 5.20 4.09
N SER A 357 -3.06 4.72 3.40
CA SER A 357 -2.95 3.80 2.27
C SER A 357 -3.83 4.23 1.09
N THR A 358 -4.00 5.53 0.88
CA THR A 358 -4.84 6.07 -0.20
C THR A 358 -4.42 5.55 -1.57
N TRP A 359 -3.12 5.46 -1.83
CA TRP A 359 -2.62 4.91 -3.10
C TRP A 359 -3.05 3.46 -3.36
N VAL A 360 -3.30 2.66 -2.30
CA VAL A 360 -3.81 1.28 -2.44
C VAL A 360 -5.26 1.32 -2.90
N LYS A 361 -6.08 2.18 -2.28
CA LYS A 361 -7.46 2.39 -2.71
C LYS A 361 -7.49 2.79 -4.18
N GLU A 362 -6.71 3.79 -4.58
CA GLU A 362 -6.66 4.25 -5.98
C GLU A 362 -6.14 3.18 -6.94
N ALA A 363 -5.15 2.38 -6.53
CA ALA A 363 -4.68 1.24 -7.31
C ALA A 363 -5.78 0.19 -7.52
N VAL A 364 -6.61 -0.08 -6.51
CA VAL A 364 -7.79 -0.95 -6.64
C VAL A 364 -8.81 -0.31 -7.56
N SER A 365 -9.17 0.97 -7.36
CA SER A 365 -10.09 1.71 -8.23
C SER A 365 -9.70 1.60 -9.71
N ALA A 366 -8.40 1.76 -10.02
CA ALA A 366 -7.87 1.68 -11.36
C ALA A 366 -8.09 0.33 -12.05
N THR A 367 -8.10 -0.77 -11.27
CA THR A 367 -8.35 -2.13 -11.79
C THR A 367 -9.82 -2.41 -12.10
N LEU A 368 -10.73 -1.66 -11.47
CA LEU A 368 -12.17 -1.83 -11.61
C LEU A 368 -12.75 -1.04 -12.79
N VAL A 369 -11.97 -0.12 -13.36
CA VAL A 369 -12.37 0.69 -14.52
C VAL A 369 -12.77 -0.16 -15.72
N GLY A 370 -13.97 0.07 -16.24
CA GLY A 370 -14.54 -0.60 -17.41
C GLY A 370 -15.92 -1.19 -17.13
N VAL A 371 -16.42 -1.98 -18.07
CA VAL A 371 -17.72 -2.67 -18.02
C VAL A 371 -17.82 -3.52 -16.75
N PRO A 372 -18.87 -3.37 -15.93
CA PRO A 372 -19.14 -4.26 -14.80
C PRO A 372 -19.12 -5.72 -15.25
N ASP A 373 -18.32 -6.55 -14.58
CA ASP A 373 -18.11 -7.93 -14.99
C ASP A 373 -18.89 -8.87 -14.06
N THR A 374 -19.45 -9.94 -14.61
CA THR A 374 -20.23 -10.94 -13.88
C THR A 374 -19.72 -12.33 -14.25
N PRO A 375 -18.56 -12.73 -13.70
CA PRO A 375 -17.97 -14.02 -14.02
C PRO A 375 -18.86 -15.17 -13.52
N GLU A 376 -19.05 -16.19 -14.37
CA GLU A 376 -19.81 -17.40 -14.04
C GLU A 376 -18.96 -18.39 -13.23
N ILE A 377 -18.51 -18.00 -12.04
CA ILE A 377 -17.71 -18.87 -11.16
C ILE A 377 -18.64 -19.53 -10.12
N PRO A 378 -18.62 -20.87 -9.98
CA PRO A 378 -19.42 -21.54 -8.95
C PRO A 378 -19.06 -21.05 -7.55
N ILE A 379 -20.09 -20.63 -6.79
CA ILE A 379 -19.91 -20.07 -5.45
C ILE A 379 -19.18 -21.04 -4.51
N ASP A 380 -19.40 -22.35 -4.66
CA ASP A 380 -18.71 -23.39 -3.89
C ASP A 380 -17.19 -23.37 -4.09
N MET A 381 -16.73 -23.00 -5.29
CA MET A 381 -15.30 -22.85 -5.59
C MET A 381 -14.74 -21.62 -4.90
N ILE A 382 -15.48 -20.50 -4.90
CA ILE A 382 -15.10 -19.28 -4.19
C ILE A 382 -14.99 -19.57 -2.68
N LYS A 383 -16.00 -20.23 -2.08
CA LYS A 383 -15.98 -20.67 -0.68
C LYS A 383 -14.77 -21.55 -0.37
N LYS A 384 -14.47 -22.54 -1.23
CA LYS A 384 -13.36 -23.47 -1.04
C LYS A 384 -12.00 -22.76 -1.00
N TYR A 385 -11.74 -21.85 -1.92
CA TYR A 385 -10.44 -21.20 -2.01
C TYR A 385 -10.29 -19.98 -1.11
N TRP A 386 -11.36 -19.20 -0.93
CA TRP A 386 -11.34 -18.04 -0.05
C TRP A 386 -11.58 -18.43 1.41
N ILE A 387 -12.75 -18.96 1.77
CA ILE A 387 -13.12 -19.21 3.17
C ILE A 387 -12.33 -20.40 3.73
N ASP A 388 -12.45 -21.58 3.11
CA ASP A 388 -11.80 -22.79 3.62
C ASP A 388 -10.27 -22.68 3.53
N GLY A 389 -9.76 -22.13 2.41
CA GLY A 389 -8.33 -21.88 2.21
C GLY A 389 -7.72 -20.92 3.24
N GLN A 390 -8.38 -19.79 3.52
CA GLN A 390 -7.89 -18.84 4.53
C GLN A 390 -8.01 -19.40 5.96
N TYR A 391 -9.09 -20.11 6.26
CA TYR A 391 -9.24 -20.79 7.54
C TYR A 391 -8.06 -21.74 7.83
N GLU A 392 -7.72 -22.62 6.87
CA GLU A 392 -6.58 -23.52 7.00
C GLU A 392 -5.24 -22.79 7.12
N TYR A 393 -5.05 -21.73 6.33
CA TYR A 393 -3.84 -20.91 6.38
C TYR A 393 -3.64 -20.31 7.78
N HIS A 394 -4.68 -19.70 8.35
CA HIS A 394 -4.64 -19.07 9.67
C HIS A 394 -4.44 -20.11 10.79
N GLN A 395 -5.06 -21.29 10.71
CA GLN A 395 -4.78 -22.38 11.66
C GLN A 395 -3.31 -22.85 11.62
N LYS A 396 -2.79 -23.10 10.41
CA LYS A 396 -1.38 -23.51 10.22
C LYS A 396 -0.43 -22.41 10.72
N ALA A 397 -0.74 -21.14 10.45
CA ALA A 397 0.04 -20.00 10.91
C ALA A 397 0.03 -19.85 12.44
N LEU A 398 -1.15 -20.00 13.08
CA LEU A 398 -1.32 -19.99 14.53
C LEU A 398 -0.47 -21.06 15.20
N GLY A 399 -0.53 -22.31 14.72
CA GLY A 399 0.27 -23.41 15.25
C GLY A 399 1.78 -23.16 15.14
N ARG A 400 2.24 -22.62 14.01
CA ARG A 400 3.65 -22.25 13.80
C ARG A 400 4.10 -21.12 14.72
N ASN A 401 3.29 -20.07 14.88
CA ASN A 401 3.65 -18.89 15.67
C ASN A 401 3.61 -19.17 17.18
N ARG A 402 2.62 -19.94 17.67
CA ARG A 402 2.58 -20.38 19.09
C ARG A 402 3.81 -21.21 19.46
N ARG A 403 4.25 -22.13 18.59
CA ARG A 403 5.49 -22.90 18.79
C ARG A 403 6.72 -22.00 18.89
N LYS A 404 6.87 -21.04 17.97
CA LYS A 404 7.99 -20.08 17.99
C LYS A 404 7.97 -19.21 19.25
N HIS A 405 6.81 -18.71 19.64
CA HIS A 405 6.65 -17.92 20.86
C HIS A 405 7.10 -18.71 22.10
N HIS A 406 6.62 -19.95 22.26
CA HIS A 406 7.00 -20.81 23.39
C HIS A 406 8.50 -21.13 23.46
N ILE A 407 9.12 -21.41 22.31
CA ILE A 407 10.56 -21.67 22.23
C ILE A 407 11.35 -20.42 22.66
N ASN A 408 10.94 -19.24 22.16
CA ASN A 408 11.62 -17.98 22.47
C ASN A 408 11.43 -17.56 23.93
N GLU A 409 10.23 -17.74 24.49
CA GLU A 409 9.93 -17.47 25.89
C GLU A 409 10.78 -18.37 26.82
N LYS A 410 10.88 -19.66 26.51
CA LYS A 410 11.76 -20.58 27.24
C LYS A 410 13.22 -20.18 27.16
N ALA A 411 13.69 -19.79 25.96
CA ALA A 411 15.07 -19.34 25.78
C ALA A 411 15.35 -18.06 26.59
N ALA A 412 14.46 -17.06 26.55
CA ALA A 412 14.60 -15.83 27.31
C ALA A 412 14.61 -16.07 28.83
N ARG A 413 13.69 -16.92 29.34
CA ARG A 413 13.67 -17.31 30.76
C ARG A 413 14.94 -18.04 31.16
N ALA A 414 15.41 -18.99 30.35
CA ALA A 414 16.65 -19.71 30.63
C ALA A 414 17.86 -18.77 30.69
N MET A 415 17.98 -17.80 29.78
CA MET A 415 19.07 -16.82 29.80
C MET A 415 19.00 -15.86 30.98
N LEU A 416 17.80 -15.45 31.38
CA LEU A 416 17.61 -14.64 32.59
C LEU A 416 18.04 -15.41 33.85
N VAL A 417 17.64 -16.68 33.96
CA VAL A 417 18.07 -17.56 35.06
C VAL A 417 19.59 -17.76 35.05
N CYS A 418 20.20 -18.00 33.88
CA CYS A 418 21.65 -18.09 33.73
C CYS A 418 22.34 -16.80 34.16
N SER A 419 21.81 -15.62 33.79
CA SER A 419 22.37 -14.32 34.17
C SER A 419 22.34 -14.11 35.69
N ILE A 420 21.20 -14.38 36.33
CA ILE A 420 21.05 -14.26 37.79
C ILE A 420 21.97 -15.26 38.51
N THR A 421 22.00 -16.50 38.04
CA THR A 421 22.86 -17.55 38.63
C THR A 421 24.33 -17.18 38.51
N MET A 422 24.74 -16.71 37.33
CA MET A 422 26.11 -16.28 37.10
C MET A 422 26.49 -15.07 37.95
N PHE A 423 25.58 -14.10 38.09
CA PHE A 423 25.77 -12.96 38.99
C PHE A 423 25.95 -13.41 40.45
N ALA A 424 25.11 -14.33 40.94
CA ALA A 424 25.24 -14.87 42.29
C ALA A 424 26.57 -15.62 42.50
N ILE A 425 27.01 -16.41 41.52
CA ILE A 425 28.31 -17.10 41.55
C ILE A 425 29.46 -16.08 41.62
N VAL A 426 29.44 -15.05 40.77
CA VAL A 426 30.46 -14.00 40.76
C VAL A 426 30.50 -13.27 42.11
N MET A 427 29.34 -12.92 42.68
CA MET A 427 29.25 -12.31 44.01
C MET A 427 29.85 -13.21 45.11
N VAL A 428 29.47 -14.48 45.15
CA VAL A 428 30.02 -15.45 46.13
C VAL A 428 31.53 -15.55 46.01
N LEU A 429 32.05 -15.69 44.79
CA LEU A 429 33.47 -15.81 44.54
C LEU A 429 34.24 -14.51 44.90
N GLU A 430 33.66 -13.34 44.63
CA GLU A 430 34.29 -12.02 44.90
C GLU A 430 34.34 -11.70 46.40
N PHE A 431 33.32 -12.09 47.16
CA PHE A 431 33.26 -11.79 48.60
C PHE A 431 33.87 -12.90 49.48
N LEU A 432 33.68 -14.18 49.14
CA LEU A 432 34.12 -15.31 49.96
C LEU A 432 35.44 -15.95 49.50
N PHE A 433 35.79 -15.84 48.21
CA PHE A 433 36.93 -16.55 47.62
C PHE A 433 37.85 -15.62 46.81
N LYS A 434 38.21 -14.45 47.37
CA LYS A 434 39.08 -13.45 46.70
C LYS A 434 40.37 -14.04 46.12
N ALA A 435 40.99 -14.98 46.83
CA ALA A 435 42.22 -15.65 46.39
C ALA A 435 42.03 -16.51 45.13
N VAL A 436 40.81 -17.01 44.87
CA VAL A 436 40.47 -17.81 43.68
C VAL A 436 40.23 -16.90 42.48
N ILE A 437 39.49 -15.80 42.67
CA ILE A 437 39.22 -14.83 41.60
C ILE A 437 40.49 -14.10 41.13
N ALA A 438 41.42 -13.84 42.03
CA ALA A 438 42.70 -13.21 41.71
C ALA A 438 43.67 -14.16 40.99
N LYS A 439 43.32 -15.44 40.79
CA LYS A 439 44.22 -16.38 40.11
C LYS A 439 44.41 -15.99 38.64
N PRO A 440 45.67 -16.01 38.16
CA PRO A 440 45.96 -15.87 36.75
C PRO A 440 45.45 -17.10 35.98
N ILE A 441 44.72 -16.88 34.88
CA ILE A 441 44.29 -17.94 33.96
C ILE A 441 45.43 -18.33 33.02
N THR A 442 46.20 -17.36 32.54
CA THR A 442 47.34 -17.58 31.64
C THR A 442 48.65 -17.57 32.42
N THR A 443 49.48 -18.60 32.21
CA THR A 443 50.82 -18.71 32.82
C THR A 443 51.88 -17.89 32.10
N MET A 444 51.62 -17.49 30.85
CA MET A 444 52.41 -16.55 30.07
C MET A 444 51.65 -15.23 29.89
N PRO A 445 52.34 -14.07 29.89
CA PRO A 445 51.71 -12.80 29.52
C PRO A 445 51.19 -12.91 28.09
N LEU A 446 49.97 -12.42 27.86
CA LEU A 446 49.42 -12.34 26.51
C LEU A 446 50.29 -11.40 25.66
N PRO A 447 50.35 -11.59 24.33
CA PRO A 447 51.17 -10.73 23.47
C PRO A 447 50.85 -9.25 23.71
N ALA A 448 51.87 -8.37 23.71
CA ALA A 448 51.71 -6.93 23.89
C ALA A 448 50.74 -6.26 22.90
N PHE A 449 50.36 -6.96 21.83
CA PHE A 449 49.29 -6.56 20.93
C PHE A 449 47.91 -6.52 21.62
N PHE A 450 47.62 -7.45 22.53
CA PHE A 450 46.31 -7.59 23.18
C PHE A 450 46.21 -6.92 24.56
N MET A 451 47.29 -6.32 25.08
CA MET A 451 47.36 -5.70 26.41
C MET A 451 48.26 -4.45 26.40
N GLN A 452 47.92 -3.45 27.20
CA GLN A 452 48.64 -2.15 27.21
C GLN A 452 49.98 -2.19 27.97
N HIS A 453 50.12 -3.13 28.91
CA HIS A 453 51.31 -3.24 29.77
C HIS A 453 52.00 -4.59 29.61
N ASP A 454 53.32 -4.58 29.40
CA ASP A 454 54.15 -5.78 29.41
C ASP A 454 54.06 -6.49 30.77
N GLY A 455 53.62 -7.74 30.78
CA GLY A 455 53.49 -8.56 32.00
C GLY A 455 52.11 -8.57 32.66
N GLN A 456 51.09 -7.93 32.07
CA GLN A 456 49.71 -8.01 32.57
C GLN A 456 49.18 -9.45 32.44
N ILE A 457 48.55 -9.94 33.51
CA ILE A 457 48.07 -11.33 33.59
C ILE A 457 46.54 -11.34 33.59
N PHE A 458 45.95 -12.11 32.66
CA PHE A 458 44.51 -12.26 32.57
C PHE A 458 44.00 -13.09 33.75
N THR A 459 43.23 -12.47 34.63
CA THR A 459 42.71 -13.10 35.86
C THR A 459 41.35 -13.73 35.64
N LEU A 460 41.00 -14.70 36.50
CA LEU A 460 39.65 -15.27 36.53
C LEU A 460 38.57 -14.20 36.71
N ARG A 461 38.87 -13.12 37.46
CA ARG A 461 38.01 -11.94 37.55
C ARG A 461 37.67 -11.34 36.19
N GLY A 462 38.68 -11.11 35.35
CA GLY A 462 38.53 -10.50 34.03
C GLY A 462 37.65 -11.34 33.11
N LEU A 463 37.88 -12.66 33.10
CA LEU A 463 37.04 -13.60 32.34
C LEU A 463 35.60 -13.57 32.80
N LEU A 464 35.36 -13.64 34.12
CA LEU A 464 34.01 -13.63 34.66
C LEU A 464 33.27 -12.32 34.36
N LYS A 465 33.95 -11.17 34.39
CA LYS A 465 33.38 -9.87 33.97
C LYS A 465 32.93 -9.89 32.51
N ILE A 466 33.77 -10.36 31.59
CA ILE A 466 33.46 -10.44 30.15
C ILE A 466 32.28 -11.38 29.91
N VAL A 467 32.29 -12.58 30.52
CA VAL A 467 31.23 -13.57 30.31
C VAL A 467 29.91 -13.07 30.92
N LEU A 468 29.93 -12.50 32.12
CA LEU A 468 28.71 -11.97 32.77
C LEU A 468 28.13 -10.80 31.96
N GLY A 469 28.97 -9.86 31.52
CA GLY A 469 28.55 -8.73 30.69
C GLY A 469 28.05 -9.17 29.31
N GLY A 470 28.71 -10.15 28.69
CA GLY A 470 28.29 -10.72 27.40
C GLY A 470 26.95 -11.45 27.48
N VAL A 471 26.74 -12.30 28.50
CA VAL A 471 25.46 -12.99 28.74
C VAL A 471 24.35 -11.98 29.02
N SER A 472 24.64 -10.91 29.78
CA SER A 472 23.68 -9.84 30.05
C SER A 472 23.30 -9.08 28.77
N ALA A 473 24.28 -8.74 27.92
CA ALA A 473 24.04 -8.09 26.63
C ALA A 473 23.18 -8.95 25.70
N ILE A 474 23.47 -10.25 25.62
CA ILE A 474 22.68 -11.22 24.84
C ILE A 474 21.26 -11.34 25.40
N THR A 475 21.09 -11.36 26.72
CA THR A 475 19.77 -11.46 27.36
C THR A 475 18.90 -10.24 27.07
N VAL A 476 19.45 -9.03 27.24
CA VAL A 476 18.77 -7.78 26.88
C VAL A 476 18.45 -7.75 25.38
N PHE A 477 19.38 -8.23 24.55
CA PHE A 477 19.19 -8.35 23.12
C PHE A 477 17.99 -9.26 22.78
N LEU A 478 17.93 -10.50 23.27
CA LEU A 478 16.80 -11.39 22.98
C LEU A 478 15.49 -10.81 23.49
N SER A 479 15.48 -10.22 24.68
CA SER A 479 14.28 -9.58 25.23
C SER A 479 13.81 -8.41 24.34
N GLY A 480 14.73 -7.57 23.85
CA GLY A 480 14.41 -6.44 22.99
C GLY A 480 14.00 -6.85 21.56
N TYR A 481 14.74 -7.78 20.94
CA TYR A 481 14.48 -8.26 19.58
C TYR A 481 13.16 -9.03 19.48
N TYR A 482 12.93 -9.98 20.39
CA TYR A 482 11.71 -10.78 20.38
C TYR A 482 10.51 -10.04 20.97
N GLY A 483 10.72 -9.12 21.91
CA GLY A 483 9.67 -8.20 22.38
C GLY A 483 9.13 -7.33 21.24
N LYS A 484 10.02 -6.79 20.39
CA LYS A 484 9.64 -5.98 19.21
C LYS A 484 8.98 -6.78 18.09
N LEU A 485 9.18 -8.10 18.00
CA LEU A 485 8.58 -8.94 16.95
C LEU A 485 7.09 -9.27 17.18
N SER A 486 6.52 -8.85 18.32
CA SER A 486 5.11 -9.01 18.72
C SER A 486 4.51 -10.37 18.35
N LEU A 487 5.28 -11.45 18.55
CA LEU A 487 4.87 -12.81 18.16
C LEU A 487 3.56 -13.23 18.83
N GLU A 488 3.34 -12.77 20.06
CA GLU A 488 2.08 -12.92 20.79
C GLU A 488 0.92 -12.26 20.04
N ARG A 489 1.07 -11.00 19.64
CA ARG A 489 0.06 -10.27 18.88
C ARG A 489 -0.24 -10.95 17.55
N LYS A 490 0.79 -11.35 16.79
CA LYS A 490 0.63 -12.10 15.54
C LYS A 490 -0.16 -13.40 15.75
N SER A 491 0.07 -14.10 16.85
CA SER A 491 -0.68 -15.32 17.16
C SER A 491 -2.16 -15.02 17.47
N LEU A 492 -2.43 -13.94 18.20
CA LEU A 492 -3.79 -13.47 18.50
C LEU A 492 -4.53 -13.04 17.23
N ASP A 493 -3.85 -12.33 16.32
CA ASP A 493 -4.42 -11.90 15.05
C ASP A 493 -4.83 -13.11 14.19
N HIS A 494 -3.96 -14.14 14.10
CA HIS A 494 -4.33 -15.38 13.40
C HIS A 494 -5.47 -16.15 14.06
N GLU A 495 -5.59 -16.10 15.39
CA GLU A 495 -6.68 -16.70 16.14
C GLU A 495 -8.02 -16.04 15.81
N LYS A 496 -8.06 -14.70 15.84
CA LYS A 496 -9.23 -13.91 15.47
C LYS A 496 -9.67 -14.16 14.04
N MET A 497 -8.73 -14.13 13.09
CA MET A 497 -9.02 -14.40 11.68
C MET A 497 -9.50 -15.83 11.44
N ALA A 498 -8.91 -16.83 12.12
CA ALA A 498 -9.41 -18.21 12.05
C ALA A 498 -10.85 -18.31 12.58
N SER A 499 -11.17 -17.59 13.66
CA SER A 499 -12.53 -17.51 14.19
C SER A 499 -13.50 -16.85 13.21
N LEU A 500 -13.10 -15.76 12.54
CA LEU A 500 -13.89 -15.06 11.53
C LEU A 500 -14.26 -16.00 10.38
N TYR A 501 -13.27 -16.69 9.79
CA TYR A 501 -13.54 -17.62 8.69
C TYR A 501 -14.32 -18.87 9.13
N SER A 502 -14.16 -19.36 10.36
CA SER A 502 -15.04 -20.43 10.84
C SER A 502 -16.50 -19.99 10.95
N SER A 503 -16.74 -18.76 11.42
CA SER A 503 -18.09 -18.20 11.49
C SER A 503 -18.69 -18.00 10.10
N ALA A 504 -17.90 -17.48 9.15
CA ALA A 504 -18.33 -17.31 7.76
C ALA A 504 -18.65 -18.66 7.10
N LYS A 505 -17.82 -19.68 7.34
CA LYS A 505 -18.06 -21.06 6.88
C LYS A 505 -19.38 -21.62 7.40
N GLU A 506 -19.64 -21.48 8.70
CA GLU A 506 -20.86 -21.95 9.33
C GLU A 506 -22.11 -21.22 8.78
N GLN A 507 -22.02 -19.89 8.57
CA GLN A 507 -23.11 -19.11 7.99
C GLN A 507 -23.40 -19.51 6.54
N PHE A 508 -22.35 -19.76 5.74
CA PHE A 508 -22.48 -20.26 4.37
C PHE A 508 -23.19 -21.62 4.34
N GLU A 509 -22.75 -22.56 5.19
CA GLU A 509 -23.31 -23.93 5.24
C GLU A 509 -24.76 -23.97 5.76
N ARG A 510 -25.15 -23.01 6.60
CA ARG A 510 -26.53 -22.88 7.08
C ARG A 510 -27.49 -22.31 6.03
N GLY A 511 -26.99 -21.54 5.05
CA GLY A 511 -27.82 -20.91 4.02
C GLY A 511 -28.77 -19.81 4.52
N ASN A 512 -28.54 -19.26 5.72
CA ASN A 512 -29.44 -18.27 6.34
C ASN A 512 -29.25 -16.84 5.80
N ILE A 513 -28.14 -16.56 5.12
CA ILE A 513 -27.78 -15.23 4.62
C ILE A 513 -27.49 -15.36 3.12
N ASN A 514 -27.86 -14.34 2.34
CA ASN A 514 -27.50 -14.27 0.93
C ASN A 514 -25.97 -14.36 0.79
N SER A 515 -25.48 -15.27 -0.07
CA SER A 515 -24.04 -15.47 -0.29
C SER A 515 -23.32 -14.17 -0.67
N GLU A 516 -23.94 -13.31 -1.47
CA GLU A 516 -23.36 -12.01 -1.87
C GLU A 516 -23.13 -11.09 -0.66
N GLN A 517 -24.14 -10.97 0.21
CA GLN A 517 -24.05 -10.18 1.43
C GLN A 517 -23.00 -10.77 2.39
N LEU A 518 -22.94 -12.09 2.51
CA LEU A 518 -21.95 -12.77 3.34
C LEU A 518 -20.52 -12.48 2.85
N PHE A 519 -20.28 -12.51 1.54
CA PHE A 519 -18.96 -12.22 0.97
C PHE A 519 -18.57 -10.75 1.10
N SER A 520 -19.50 -9.81 0.90
CA SER A 520 -19.23 -8.38 1.08
C SER A 520 -18.87 -8.05 2.55
N GLU A 521 -19.62 -8.56 3.52
CA GLU A 521 -19.31 -8.36 4.94
C GLU A 521 -18.00 -9.05 5.36
N LEU A 522 -17.74 -10.26 4.86
CA LEU A 522 -16.46 -10.94 5.11
C LEU A 522 -15.29 -10.14 4.56
N ALA A 523 -15.39 -9.63 3.34
CA ALA A 523 -14.38 -8.79 2.71
C ALA A 523 -14.10 -7.52 3.53
N ARG A 524 -15.16 -6.88 4.02
CA ARG A 524 -15.07 -5.70 4.87
C ARG A 524 -14.32 -5.98 6.17
N GLU A 525 -14.71 -7.01 6.91
CA GLU A 525 -14.05 -7.39 8.17
C GLU A 525 -12.57 -7.77 7.96
N GLU A 526 -12.28 -8.51 6.88
CA GLU A 526 -10.92 -8.91 6.52
C GLU A 526 -10.00 -7.70 6.27
N ILE A 527 -10.52 -6.67 5.60
CA ILE A 527 -9.77 -5.46 5.27
C ILE A 527 -9.59 -4.54 6.47
N ILE A 528 -10.61 -4.47 7.35
CA ILE A 528 -10.49 -3.79 8.63
C ILE A 528 -9.36 -4.41 9.45
N GLU A 529 -9.30 -5.74 9.56
CA GLU A 529 -8.22 -6.41 10.30
C GLU A 529 -6.85 -6.24 9.64
N ASN A 530 -6.78 -6.23 8.30
CA ASN A 530 -5.54 -5.95 7.59
C ASN A 530 -4.99 -4.55 7.90
N GLY A 531 -5.84 -3.54 7.98
CA GLY A 531 -5.33 -2.20 8.33
C GLY A 531 -5.13 -1.99 9.83
N ASN A 532 -5.82 -2.72 10.71
CA ASN A 532 -5.41 -2.82 12.13
C ASN A 532 -3.97 -3.37 12.22
N TRP A 533 -3.69 -4.42 11.43
CA TRP A 533 -2.36 -4.99 11.31
C TRP A 533 -1.32 -3.99 10.81
N PHE A 534 -1.66 -3.24 9.77
CA PHE A 534 -0.79 -2.20 9.21
C PHE A 534 -0.46 -1.11 10.25
N SER A 535 -1.47 -0.60 10.96
CA SER A 535 -1.31 0.48 11.94
C SER A 535 -0.30 0.12 13.03
N TYR A 536 -0.45 -1.05 13.66
CA TYR A 536 0.48 -1.46 14.72
C TYR A 536 1.87 -1.80 14.16
N CYS A 537 1.95 -2.40 12.97
CA CYS A 537 3.26 -2.74 12.40
C CYS A 537 4.06 -1.48 12.08
N ARG A 538 3.39 -0.42 11.63
CA ARG A 538 3.99 0.89 11.39
C ARG A 538 4.55 1.50 12.68
N GLU A 539 3.78 1.48 13.77
CA GLU A 539 4.22 1.97 15.09
C GLU A 539 5.42 1.19 15.63
N ASN A 540 5.47 -0.12 15.38
CA ASN A 540 6.60 -0.98 15.76
C ASN A 540 7.81 -0.89 14.82
N SER A 541 7.92 0.18 14.04
CA SER A 541 9.17 0.48 13.35
C SER A 541 10.29 0.62 14.38
N PRO A 542 11.52 0.15 14.09
CA PRO A 542 12.65 0.41 14.95
C PRO A 542 12.98 1.90 14.91
N SER A 543 12.28 2.69 15.74
CA SER A 543 12.74 4.00 16.15
C SER A 543 13.96 3.76 17.04
N PHE A 544 15.11 4.14 16.51
CA PHE A 544 16.29 4.44 17.30
C PHE A 544 16.38 5.97 17.37
N ASP A 545 15.27 6.62 17.71
CA ASP A 545 15.27 8.04 18.04
C ASP A 545 16.06 8.15 19.35
N ILE A 546 17.33 8.53 19.20
CA ILE A 546 18.24 8.90 20.28
C ILE A 546 17.87 10.31 20.73
#